data_AF-A0AAX6T7R1-F1
#
_entry.id   AF-A0AAX6T7R1-F1
#
_cell.length_a   1.000
_cell.length_b   1.000
_cell.length_c   1.000
_cell.angle_alpha   90.00
_cell.angle_beta   90.00
_cell.angle_gamma   90.00
#
_symmetry.space_group_name_H-M   'P 1'
#
loop_
_entity.id
_entity.type
_entity.pdbx_description
1 polymer ?
#
loop_
_entity_poly.entity_id
_entity_poly.type
_entity_poly.pdbx_seq_one_letter_code
_entity_poly.pdbx_strand_id
1 'polypeptide(L)'
;MYASTETPNLKQGLKNFADEFAKLQDYRQAEVERLEAKVVEPLKAYGAIVKLKRDDLKAALTARNREAKQLTQLERTRQRNPSDRHVISQAEAELHIASTDVTRTTRHLEETIDNFEKQKIKDIKNIFSEFITIEMLFHGKALEVYTAAYQNIQKIDEDEDLEVFRNSLYPLDYPSRLDIVKANSKSPLQRSLSAKGVSGTGQISTCRIRKDQHAEDDEDEEVDFTEEEN
;
A
#
# COMPACT_ATOMS: atom_id res chain seq x y z
N MET A 1 18.05 -19.79 6.36
CA MET A 1 18.64 -21.15 6.34
C MET A 1 20.18 -21.13 6.33
N TYR A 2 20.86 -20.13 5.74
CA TYR A 2 22.33 -20.02 5.79
C TYR A 2 22.89 -19.78 7.20
N ALA A 3 22.42 -18.77 7.94
CA ALA A 3 22.96 -18.44 9.27
C ALA A 3 23.03 -19.62 10.25
N SER A 4 22.21 -20.67 10.09
CA SER A 4 22.24 -21.85 10.95
C SER A 4 23.46 -22.75 10.74
N THR A 5 24.19 -22.61 9.64
CA THR A 5 25.45 -23.32 9.35
C THR A 5 26.69 -22.60 9.86
N GLU A 6 26.54 -21.34 10.28
CA GLU A 6 27.64 -20.49 10.72
C GLU A 6 28.00 -20.69 12.18
N THR A 7 29.17 -20.18 12.55
CA THR A 7 29.68 -20.09 13.92
C THR A 7 28.76 -19.26 14.83
N PRO A 8 28.80 -19.47 16.16
CA PRO A 8 27.78 -18.95 17.07
C PRO A 8 27.54 -17.44 16.97
N ASN A 9 28.59 -16.61 16.93
CA ASN A 9 28.43 -15.16 16.90
C ASN A 9 27.92 -14.68 15.54
N LEU A 10 28.49 -15.17 14.44
CA LEU A 10 28.04 -14.87 13.09
C LEU A 10 26.58 -15.29 12.86
N LYS A 11 26.21 -16.51 13.30
CA LYS A 11 24.83 -17.00 13.27
C LYS A 11 23.87 -16.06 14.00
N GLN A 12 24.23 -15.63 15.21
CA GLN A 12 23.38 -14.76 16.01
C GLN A 12 23.29 -13.36 15.42
N GLY A 13 24.40 -12.79 14.96
CA GLY A 13 24.44 -11.48 14.28
C GLY A 13 23.57 -11.45 13.03
N LEU A 14 23.67 -12.48 12.18
CA LEU A 14 22.84 -12.61 10.99
C LEU A 14 21.35 -12.77 11.32
N LYS A 15 21.02 -13.54 12.38
CA LYS A 15 19.64 -13.69 12.83
C LYS A 15 19.07 -12.37 13.33
N ASN A 16 19.80 -11.66 14.20
CA ASN A 16 19.37 -10.37 14.73
C ASN A 16 19.21 -9.33 13.62
N PHE A 17 20.13 -9.29 12.66
CA PHE A 17 20.02 -8.43 11.49
C PHE A 17 18.75 -8.73 10.67
N ALA A 18 18.46 -10.01 10.41
CA ALA A 18 17.25 -10.41 9.70
C ALA A 18 15.97 -10.02 10.45
N ASP A 19 15.97 -10.16 11.79
CA ASP A 19 14.85 -9.77 12.63
C ASP A 19 14.60 -8.24 12.58
N GLU A 20 15.65 -7.41 12.56
CA GLU A 20 15.49 -5.96 12.35
C GLU A 20 14.94 -5.64 10.95
N PHE A 21 15.42 -6.32 9.91
CA PHE A 21 14.91 -6.13 8.55
C PHE A 21 13.44 -6.55 8.39
N ALA A 22 12.99 -7.57 9.12
CA ALA A 22 11.57 -7.93 9.16
C ALA A 22 10.72 -6.80 9.72
N LYS A 23 11.13 -6.20 10.86
CA LYS A 23 10.44 -5.03 11.43
C LYS A 23 10.39 -3.85 10.46
N LEU A 24 11.46 -3.62 9.69
CA LEU A 24 11.49 -2.57 8.68
C LEU A 24 10.39 -2.78 7.62
N GLN A 25 10.14 -4.02 7.20
CA GLN A 25 9.08 -4.31 6.24
C GLN A 25 7.69 -4.10 6.84
N ASP A 26 7.48 -4.43 8.12
CA ASP A 26 6.22 -4.13 8.80
C ASP A 26 5.96 -2.61 8.84
N TYR A 27 7.00 -1.80 9.11
CA TYR A 27 6.89 -0.34 9.04
C TYR A 27 6.61 0.19 7.63
N ARG A 28 7.22 -0.42 6.60
CA ARG A 28 6.96 -0.07 5.19
C ARG A 28 5.52 -0.41 4.79
N GLN A 29 5.02 -1.57 5.22
CA GLN A 29 3.64 -1.94 4.95
C GLN A 29 2.65 -0.95 5.60
N ALA A 30 2.92 -0.56 6.86
CA ALA A 30 2.11 0.46 7.53
C ALA A 30 2.19 1.85 6.87
N GLU A 31 3.34 2.21 6.27
CA GLU A 31 3.48 3.41 5.44
C GLU A 31 2.58 3.33 4.19
N VAL A 32 2.65 2.23 3.44
CA VAL A 32 1.82 2.02 2.24
C VAL A 32 0.34 2.14 2.56
N GLU A 33 -0.13 1.48 3.62
CA GLU A 33 -1.54 1.55 4.04
C GLU A 33 -1.98 2.97 4.41
N ARG A 34 -1.09 3.74 5.05
CA ARG A 34 -1.38 5.14 5.39
C ARG A 34 -1.38 6.03 4.17
N LEU A 35 -0.44 5.86 3.25
CA LEU A 35 -0.39 6.60 1.98
C LEU A 35 -1.66 6.35 1.17
N GLU A 36 -2.08 5.09 1.05
CA GLU A 36 -3.32 4.73 0.36
C GLU A 36 -4.52 5.47 0.97
N ALA A 37 -4.70 5.35 2.29
CA ALA A 37 -5.85 5.92 2.99
C ALA A 37 -5.86 7.45 3.08
N LYS A 38 -4.69 8.09 3.20
CA LYS A 38 -4.57 9.54 3.49
C LYS A 38 -4.17 10.38 2.30
N VAL A 39 -3.66 9.78 1.24
CA VAL A 39 -3.19 10.48 0.05
C VAL A 39 -3.95 10.01 -1.18
N VAL A 40 -3.93 8.71 -1.48
CA VAL A 40 -4.51 8.15 -2.71
C VAL A 40 -6.03 8.27 -2.70
N GLU A 41 -6.69 7.75 -1.68
CA GLU A 41 -8.16 7.76 -1.59
C GLU A 41 -8.76 9.18 -1.63
N PRO A 42 -8.24 10.18 -0.88
CA PRO A 42 -8.70 11.56 -1.02
C PRO A 42 -8.52 12.15 -2.42
N LEU A 43 -7.39 11.87 -3.09
CA LEU A 43 -7.17 12.34 -4.47
C LEU A 43 -8.12 11.67 -5.45
N LYS A 44 -8.36 10.36 -5.29
CA LYS A 44 -9.31 9.60 -6.12
C LYS A 44 -10.74 10.12 -5.97
N ALA A 45 -11.16 10.49 -4.76
CA ALA A 45 -12.48 11.03 -4.48
C ALA A 45 -12.77 12.33 -5.26
N TYR A 46 -11.75 13.11 -5.65
CA TYR A 46 -11.94 14.33 -6.44
C TYR A 46 -12.56 14.06 -7.82
N GLY A 47 -12.40 12.86 -8.40
CA GLY A 47 -13.07 12.50 -9.64
C GLY A 47 -14.60 12.62 -9.53
N ALA A 48 -15.18 12.10 -8.44
CA ALA A 48 -16.61 12.20 -8.19
C ALA A 48 -17.05 13.64 -7.85
N ILE A 49 -16.24 14.36 -7.07
CA ILE A 49 -16.53 15.76 -6.68
C ILE A 49 -16.58 16.65 -7.93
N VAL A 50 -15.58 16.56 -8.81
CA VAL A 50 -15.52 17.35 -10.04
C VAL A 50 -16.68 17.01 -10.97
N LYS A 51 -17.06 15.73 -11.07
CA LYS A 51 -18.23 15.32 -11.85
C LYS A 51 -19.51 16.00 -11.35
N LEU A 52 -19.75 16.01 -10.03
CA LEU A 52 -20.90 16.69 -9.44
C LEU A 52 -20.92 18.19 -9.76
N LYS A 53 -19.77 18.87 -9.63
CA LYS A 53 -19.67 20.31 -9.95
C LYS A 53 -19.90 20.61 -11.42
N ARG A 54 -19.49 19.70 -12.31
CA ARG A 54 -19.78 19.81 -13.76
C ARG A 54 -21.28 19.70 -14.02
N ASP A 55 -21.99 18.86 -13.29
CA ASP A 55 -23.44 18.71 -13.44
C ASP A 55 -24.20 19.93 -12.92
N ASP A 56 -23.76 20.54 -11.81
CA ASP A 56 -24.27 21.84 -11.32
C ASP A 56 -24.11 22.94 -12.39
N LEU A 57 -22.94 23.00 -13.04
CA LEU A 57 -22.67 23.94 -14.14
C LEU A 57 -23.60 23.70 -15.35
N LYS A 58 -23.80 22.44 -15.76
CA LYS A 58 -24.73 22.10 -16.85
C LYS A 58 -26.17 22.52 -16.55
N ALA A 59 -26.61 22.38 -15.29
CA ALA A 59 -27.94 22.81 -14.87
C ALA A 59 -28.10 24.34 -15.00
N ALA A 60 -27.11 25.11 -14.56
CA ALA A 60 -27.10 26.56 -14.72
C ALA A 60 -27.10 27.00 -16.20
N LEU A 61 -26.30 26.33 -17.05
CA LEU A 61 -26.29 26.57 -18.49
C LEU A 61 -27.65 26.25 -19.14
N THR A 62 -28.33 25.20 -18.68
CA THR A 62 -29.66 24.84 -19.19
C THR A 62 -30.70 25.92 -18.86
N ALA A 63 -30.68 26.48 -17.64
CA ALA A 63 -31.55 27.59 -17.26
C ALA A 63 -31.29 28.83 -18.12
N ARG A 64 -30.02 29.18 -18.36
CA ARG A 64 -29.60 30.26 -19.26
C ARG A 64 -30.09 30.07 -20.70
N ASN A 65 -29.94 28.87 -21.24
CA ASN A 65 -30.41 28.54 -22.58
C ASN A 65 -31.94 28.63 -22.70
N ARG A 66 -32.68 28.31 -21.63
CA ARG A 66 -34.14 28.48 -21.59
C ARG A 66 -34.54 29.95 -21.60
N GLU A 67 -33.87 30.79 -20.82
CA GLU A 67 -34.09 32.25 -20.81
C GLU A 67 -33.84 32.84 -22.21
N ALA A 68 -32.73 32.50 -22.85
CA ALA A 68 -32.41 32.97 -24.20
C ALA A 68 -33.49 32.59 -25.22
N LYS A 69 -33.98 31.33 -25.16
CA LYS A 69 -35.09 30.87 -26.02
C LYS A 69 -36.37 31.67 -25.78
N GLN A 70 -36.71 31.94 -24.52
CA GLN A 70 -37.90 32.72 -24.17
C GLN A 70 -37.80 34.18 -24.62
N LEU A 71 -36.61 34.77 -24.56
CA LEU A 71 -36.36 36.11 -25.06
C LEU A 71 -36.58 36.20 -26.58
N THR A 72 -35.98 35.28 -27.34
CA THR A 72 -36.18 35.20 -28.80
C THR A 72 -37.65 34.93 -29.16
N GLN A 73 -38.36 34.11 -28.39
CA GLN A 73 -39.78 33.82 -28.60
C GLN A 73 -40.65 35.06 -28.38
N LEU A 74 -40.38 35.85 -27.34
CA LEU A 74 -41.07 37.10 -27.06
C LEU A 74 -40.87 38.12 -28.20
N GLU A 75 -39.63 38.29 -28.69
CA GLU A 75 -39.32 39.18 -29.80
C GLU A 75 -40.07 38.79 -31.08
N ARG A 76 -40.08 37.50 -31.42
CA ARG A 76 -40.83 36.98 -32.58
C ARG A 76 -42.32 37.21 -32.46
N THR A 77 -42.89 37.00 -31.27
CA THR A 77 -44.32 37.22 -31.00
C THR A 77 -44.69 38.69 -31.20
N ARG A 78 -43.88 39.61 -30.65
CA ARG A 78 -44.07 41.07 -30.82
C ARG A 78 -44.01 41.50 -32.29
N GLN A 79 -43.08 40.94 -33.07
CA GLN A 79 -42.95 41.26 -34.50
C GLN A 79 -44.09 40.70 -35.35
N ARG A 80 -44.57 39.48 -35.04
CA ARG A 80 -45.58 38.79 -35.85
C ARG A 80 -46.97 39.42 -35.70
N ASN A 81 -47.38 39.78 -34.48
CA ASN A 81 -48.68 40.38 -34.23
C ASN A 81 -48.65 41.33 -33.02
N PRO A 82 -48.27 42.60 -33.21
CA PRO A 82 -48.11 43.55 -32.10
C PRO A 82 -49.42 43.92 -31.38
N SER A 83 -50.58 43.65 -32.00
CA SER A 83 -51.89 43.92 -31.43
C SER A 83 -52.38 42.84 -30.47
N ASP A 84 -51.78 41.63 -30.51
CA ASP A 84 -52.16 40.51 -29.65
C ASP A 84 -51.52 40.64 -28.26
N ARG A 85 -52.06 41.57 -27.48
CA ARG A 85 -51.57 41.88 -26.13
C ARG A 85 -51.65 40.69 -25.18
N HIS A 86 -52.61 39.78 -25.37
CA HIS A 86 -52.76 38.63 -24.50
C HIS A 86 -51.59 37.66 -24.65
N VAL A 87 -51.25 37.28 -25.89
CA VAL A 87 -50.14 36.37 -26.17
C VAL A 87 -48.79 37.00 -25.83
N ILE A 88 -48.61 38.30 -26.09
CA ILE A 88 -47.40 39.02 -25.68
C ILE A 88 -47.23 39.00 -24.15
N SER A 89 -48.29 39.32 -23.40
CA SER A 89 -48.25 39.32 -21.93
C SER A 89 -47.95 37.94 -21.36
N GLN A 90 -48.44 36.87 -21.99
CA GLN A 90 -48.11 35.49 -21.61
C GLN A 90 -46.62 35.20 -21.82
N ALA A 91 -46.06 35.54 -23.00
CA ALA A 91 -44.64 35.33 -23.28
C ALA A 91 -43.72 36.18 -22.36
N GLU A 92 -44.15 37.38 -21.98
CA GLU A 92 -43.46 38.22 -20.99
C GLU A 92 -43.43 37.56 -19.60
N ALA A 93 -44.53 36.95 -19.17
CA ALA A 93 -44.59 36.22 -17.91
C ALA A 93 -43.66 34.98 -17.91
N GLU A 94 -43.65 34.21 -19.01
CA GLU A 94 -42.75 33.07 -19.16
C GLU A 94 -41.27 33.47 -19.16
N LEU A 95 -40.93 34.57 -19.84
CA LEU A 95 -39.58 35.14 -19.81
C LEU A 95 -39.20 35.59 -18.40
N HIS A 96 -40.10 36.29 -17.69
CA HIS A 96 -39.84 36.74 -16.32
C HIS A 96 -39.57 35.56 -15.36
N ILE A 97 -40.32 34.47 -15.49
CA ILE A 97 -40.07 33.23 -14.72
C ILE A 97 -38.67 32.68 -15.06
N ALA A 98 -38.33 32.57 -16.34
CA ALA A 98 -37.02 32.07 -16.77
C ALA A 98 -35.86 32.96 -16.28
N SER A 99 -36.00 34.29 -16.30
CA SER A 99 -34.99 35.22 -15.79
C SER A 99 -34.82 35.15 -14.28
N THR A 100 -35.92 34.95 -13.55
CA THR A 100 -35.86 34.71 -12.10
C THR A 100 -35.10 33.41 -11.80
N ASP A 101 -35.38 32.35 -12.55
CA ASP A 101 -34.67 31.07 -12.44
C ASP A 101 -33.17 31.22 -12.72
N VAL A 102 -32.79 31.95 -13.77
CA VAL A 102 -31.38 32.25 -14.09
C VAL A 102 -30.68 32.99 -12.96
N THR A 103 -31.32 34.01 -12.38
CA THR A 103 -30.75 34.79 -11.28
C THR A 103 -30.48 33.88 -10.08
N ARG A 104 -31.44 33.01 -9.75
CA ARG A 104 -31.32 32.03 -8.67
C ARG A 104 -30.20 31.02 -8.93
N THR A 105 -30.16 30.40 -10.10
CA THR A 105 -29.16 29.37 -10.43
C THR A 105 -27.75 29.95 -10.54
N THR A 106 -27.61 31.18 -11.03
CA THR A 106 -26.30 31.86 -11.13
C THR A 106 -25.71 32.10 -9.74
N ARG A 107 -26.49 32.67 -8.81
CA ARG A 107 -26.03 32.88 -7.43
C ARG A 107 -25.65 31.57 -6.74
N HIS A 108 -26.47 30.53 -6.92
CA HIS A 108 -26.17 29.22 -6.35
C HIS A 108 -24.87 28.61 -6.93
N LEU A 109 -24.62 28.79 -8.22
CA LEU A 109 -23.40 28.34 -8.87
C LEU A 109 -22.17 29.10 -8.35
N GLU A 110 -22.26 30.42 -8.16
CA GLU A 110 -21.19 31.24 -7.57
C GLU A 110 -20.80 30.73 -6.17
N GLU A 111 -21.80 30.54 -5.29
CA GLU A 111 -21.59 29.99 -3.94
C GLU A 111 -20.98 28.58 -4.00
N THR A 112 -21.42 27.76 -4.95
CA THR A 112 -20.91 26.41 -5.15
C THR A 112 -19.45 26.38 -5.62
N ILE A 113 -19.08 27.25 -6.55
CA ILE A 113 -17.70 27.39 -7.06
C ILE A 113 -16.77 27.92 -5.97
N ASP A 114 -17.19 28.95 -5.23
CA ASP A 114 -16.41 29.50 -4.12
C ASP A 114 -16.15 28.46 -3.02
N ASN A 115 -17.18 27.70 -2.65
CA ASN A 115 -17.04 26.59 -1.69
C ASN A 115 -16.12 25.49 -2.22
N PHE A 116 -16.22 25.13 -3.50
CA PHE A 116 -15.34 24.13 -4.12
C PHE A 116 -13.88 24.58 -4.11
N GLU A 117 -13.58 25.81 -4.50
CA GLU A 117 -12.21 26.34 -4.49
C GLU A 117 -11.63 26.41 -3.08
N LYS A 118 -12.42 26.88 -2.11
CA LYS A 118 -12.02 26.88 -0.70
C LYS A 118 -11.72 25.47 -0.18
N GLN A 119 -12.55 24.49 -0.53
CA GLN A 119 -12.35 23.11 -0.12
C GLN A 119 -11.11 22.49 -0.79
N LYS A 120 -10.95 22.71 -2.10
CA LYS A 120 -9.79 22.26 -2.88
C LYS A 120 -8.46 22.69 -2.27
N ILE A 121 -8.36 23.97 -1.90
CA ILE A 121 -7.14 24.48 -1.27
C ILE A 121 -6.88 23.79 0.08
N LYS A 122 -7.92 23.60 0.90
CA LYS A 122 -7.78 22.93 2.21
C LYS A 122 -7.37 21.48 2.04
N ASP A 123 -7.97 20.76 1.11
CA ASP A 123 -7.72 19.35 0.89
C ASP A 123 -6.32 19.11 0.34
N ILE A 124 -5.88 19.89 -0.66
CA ILE A 124 -4.52 19.84 -1.18
C ILE A 124 -3.51 20.06 -0.06
N LYS A 125 -3.72 21.11 0.76
CA LYS A 125 -2.85 21.36 1.91
C LYS A 125 -2.82 20.17 2.87
N ASN A 126 -3.97 19.58 3.16
CA ASN A 126 -4.06 18.44 4.08
C ASN A 126 -3.36 17.20 3.51
N ILE A 127 -3.70 16.81 2.28
CA ILE A 127 -3.17 15.63 1.58
C ILE A 127 -1.64 15.66 1.52
N PHE A 128 -1.06 16.78 1.08
CA PHE A 128 0.39 16.89 1.00
C PHE A 128 1.07 17.01 2.37
N SER A 129 0.40 17.59 3.36
CA SER A 129 0.92 17.60 4.74
C SER A 129 0.94 16.19 5.33
N GLU A 130 -0.11 15.40 5.10
CA GLU A 130 -0.18 13.99 5.50
C GLU A 130 0.89 13.16 4.81
N PHE A 131 1.07 13.31 3.49
CA PHE A 131 2.14 12.65 2.73
C PHE A 131 3.51 12.90 3.37
N ILE A 132 3.88 14.18 3.55
CA ILE A 132 5.18 14.54 4.15
C ILE A 132 5.32 13.96 5.56
N THR A 133 4.25 14.00 6.36
CA THR A 133 4.27 13.50 7.74
C THR A 133 4.45 11.98 7.77
N ILE A 134 3.79 11.24 6.88
CA ILE A 134 3.89 9.78 6.78
C ILE A 134 5.32 9.37 6.37
N GLU A 135 5.87 10.00 5.34
CA GLU A 135 7.25 9.77 4.87
C GLU A 135 8.27 10.08 5.97
N MET A 136 8.11 11.21 6.68
CA MET A 136 8.97 11.57 7.81
C MET A 136 8.92 10.52 8.93
N LEU A 137 7.74 10.00 9.26
CA LEU A 137 7.57 8.96 10.27
C LEU A 137 8.26 7.66 9.84
N PHE A 138 8.06 7.24 8.59
CA PHE A 138 8.71 6.04 8.07
C PHE A 138 10.22 6.19 8.04
N HIS A 139 10.75 7.28 7.48
CA HIS A 139 12.20 7.51 7.42
C HIS A 139 12.83 7.59 8.81
N GLY A 140 12.16 8.21 9.78
CA GLY A 140 12.62 8.21 11.17
C GLY A 140 12.74 6.80 11.75
N LYS A 141 11.73 5.95 11.50
CA LYS A 141 11.75 4.55 11.94
C LYS A 141 12.73 3.69 11.17
N ALA A 142 12.86 3.90 9.87
CA ALA A 142 13.83 3.21 9.04
C ALA A 142 15.26 3.48 9.54
N LEU A 143 15.58 4.74 9.83
CA LEU A 143 16.89 5.11 10.37
C LEU A 143 17.18 4.43 11.73
N GLU A 144 16.21 4.40 12.63
CA GLU A 144 16.30 3.70 13.92
C GLU A 144 16.62 2.21 13.71
N VAL A 145 15.84 1.54 12.85
CA VAL A 145 15.99 0.10 12.57
C VAL A 145 17.31 -0.21 11.86
N TYR A 146 17.71 0.59 10.85
CA TYR A 146 19.00 0.41 10.18
C TYR A 146 20.19 0.61 11.12
N THR A 147 20.08 1.56 12.06
CA THR A 147 21.12 1.77 13.08
C THR A 147 21.24 0.53 13.98
N ALA A 148 20.12 -0.04 14.44
CA ALA A 148 20.12 -1.28 15.22
C ALA A 148 20.69 -2.47 14.42
N ALA A 149 20.27 -2.62 13.16
CA ALA A 149 20.76 -3.66 12.25
C ALA A 149 22.28 -3.56 12.05
N TYR A 150 22.80 -2.35 11.83
CA TYR A 150 24.23 -2.10 11.72
C TYR A 150 24.98 -2.50 13.00
N GLN A 151 24.47 -2.08 14.16
CA GLN A 151 25.07 -2.46 15.45
C GLN A 151 25.07 -3.98 15.67
N ASN A 152 24.04 -4.71 15.22
CA ASN A 152 24.00 -6.17 15.34
C ASN A 152 25.10 -6.85 14.53
N ILE A 153 25.45 -6.32 13.35
CA ILE A 153 26.56 -6.82 12.54
C ILE A 153 27.90 -6.46 13.18
N GLN A 154 28.06 -5.23 13.67
CA GLN A 154 29.32 -4.78 14.30
C GLN A 154 29.63 -5.50 15.63
N LYS A 155 28.64 -6.14 16.25
CA LYS A 155 28.79 -6.92 17.50
C LYS A 155 29.25 -8.37 17.26
N ILE A 156 29.41 -8.81 16.01
CA ILE A 156 29.91 -10.14 15.72
C ILE A 156 31.36 -10.22 16.18
N ASP A 157 31.65 -11.13 17.11
CA ASP A 157 33.00 -11.41 17.57
C ASP A 157 33.68 -12.41 16.62
N GLU A 158 34.52 -11.88 15.73
CA GLU A 158 35.25 -12.66 14.74
C GLU A 158 36.32 -13.55 15.38
N ASP A 159 36.97 -13.09 16.45
CA ASP A 159 38.09 -13.80 17.08
C ASP A 159 37.58 -15.06 17.80
N GLU A 160 36.47 -14.95 18.53
CA GLU A 160 35.83 -16.09 19.20
C GLU A 160 35.33 -17.12 18.18
N ASP A 161 34.70 -16.65 17.09
CA ASP A 161 34.22 -17.54 16.03
C ASP A 161 35.37 -18.25 15.29
N LEU A 162 36.49 -17.56 15.07
CA LEU A 162 37.70 -18.18 14.50
C LEU A 162 38.33 -19.20 15.45
N GLU A 163 38.28 -18.99 16.77
CA GLU A 163 38.73 -19.97 17.74
C GLU A 163 37.86 -21.24 17.71
N VAL A 164 36.53 -21.08 17.67
CA VAL A 164 35.57 -22.18 17.49
C VAL A 164 35.90 -22.97 16.21
N PHE A 165 36.16 -22.26 15.10
CA PHE A 165 36.55 -22.89 13.85
C PHE A 165 37.88 -23.66 13.96
N ARG A 166 38.93 -23.05 14.53
CA ARG A 166 40.24 -23.71 14.72
C ARG A 166 40.15 -24.96 15.59
N ASN A 167 39.35 -24.91 16.67
CA ASN A 167 39.10 -26.06 17.54
C ASN A 167 38.38 -27.20 16.81
N SER A 168 37.57 -26.89 15.80
CA SER A 168 36.92 -27.92 14.96
C SER A 168 37.88 -28.62 13.98
N LEU A 169 38.98 -27.95 13.59
CA LEU A 169 39.99 -28.52 12.68
C LEU A 169 40.91 -29.54 13.36
N TYR A 170 41.07 -29.43 14.68
CA TYR A 170 41.82 -30.36 15.49
C TYR A 170 40.88 -31.02 16.51
N PRO A 171 40.15 -32.07 16.12
CA PRO A 171 39.41 -32.88 17.08
C PRO A 171 40.35 -33.27 18.22
N LEU A 172 39.86 -33.24 19.46
CA LEU A 172 40.56 -33.80 20.64
C LEU A 172 40.64 -35.34 20.52
N ASP A 173 41.23 -35.85 19.43
CA ASP A 173 41.54 -37.24 19.18
C ASP A 173 43.03 -37.47 19.40
N TYR A 174 43.46 -37.28 20.64
CA TYR A 174 44.34 -38.28 21.21
C TYR A 174 43.59 -38.88 22.38
N PRO A 175 43.00 -40.09 22.25
CA PRO A 175 42.77 -40.90 23.44
C PRO A 175 44.11 -40.93 24.17
N SER A 176 44.12 -40.37 25.38
CA SER A 176 45.28 -40.44 26.25
C SER A 176 45.74 -41.89 26.24
N ARG A 177 47.03 -42.16 26.03
CA ARG A 177 47.57 -43.54 26.05
C ARG A 177 47.17 -44.28 27.34
N LEU A 178 46.82 -43.55 28.40
CA LEU A 178 46.26 -44.07 29.63
C LEU A 178 44.88 -44.76 29.44
N ASP A 179 43.98 -44.20 28.63
CA ASP A 179 42.63 -44.73 28.41
C ASP A 179 42.64 -45.99 27.55
N ILE A 180 43.57 -46.08 26.58
CA ILE A 180 43.81 -47.29 25.78
C ILE A 180 44.31 -48.44 26.66
N VAL A 181 45.21 -48.15 27.60
CA VAL A 181 45.73 -49.15 28.55
C VAL A 181 44.65 -49.59 29.55
N LYS A 182 43.74 -48.68 29.94
CA LYS A 182 42.64 -48.97 30.88
C LYS A 182 41.51 -49.80 30.25
N ALA A 183 41.30 -49.67 28.94
CA ALA A 183 40.36 -50.51 28.19
C ALA A 183 40.89 -51.95 28.00
N ASN A 184 42.21 -52.10 27.83
CA ASN A 184 42.87 -53.41 27.62
C ASN A 184 43.25 -54.15 28.92
N SER A 185 43.06 -53.55 30.10
CA SER A 185 43.38 -54.18 31.39
C SER A 185 42.23 -55.00 32.01
N LYS A 186 41.07 -55.11 31.34
CA LYS A 186 39.99 -55.98 31.80
C LYS A 186 40.28 -57.43 31.42
N SER A 187 40.67 -58.22 32.43
CA SER A 187 40.93 -59.65 32.33
C SER A 187 39.69 -60.44 31.90
N PRO A 188 39.85 -61.50 31.06
CA PRO A 188 38.72 -62.24 30.50
C PRO A 188 38.32 -63.41 31.40
N LEU A 189 37.79 -63.14 32.59
CA LEU A 189 37.21 -64.20 33.44
C LEU A 189 36.02 -63.65 34.23
N GLN A 190 34.83 -63.65 33.62
CA GLN A 190 33.61 -64.18 34.24
C GLN A 190 32.44 -64.24 33.25
N ARG A 191 32.17 -65.48 32.84
CA ARG A 191 30.89 -66.09 32.46
C ARG A 191 29.68 -65.47 33.18
N SER A 192 28.63 -65.06 32.45
CA SER A 192 27.37 -65.84 32.32
C SER A 192 26.27 -65.09 31.54
N LEU A 193 25.64 -65.81 30.62
CA LEU A 193 24.20 -65.85 30.28
C LEU A 193 23.40 -64.53 30.31
N SER A 194 22.88 -64.09 29.15
CA SER A 194 21.50 -64.41 28.78
C SER A 194 21.17 -63.87 27.39
N ALA A 195 20.49 -64.70 26.61
CA ALA A 195 20.05 -64.45 25.26
C ALA A 195 18.69 -63.74 25.23
N LYS A 196 18.48 -62.85 24.25
CA LYS A 196 17.35 -62.91 23.31
C LYS A 196 17.51 -61.87 22.19
N GLY A 197 17.46 -62.38 20.95
CA GLY A 197 17.18 -61.59 19.73
C GLY A 197 15.74 -61.05 19.74
N VAL A 198 15.31 -60.27 18.75
CA VAL A 198 15.36 -60.56 17.32
C VAL A 198 15.28 -59.28 16.47
N SER A 199 15.93 -59.38 15.31
CA SER A 199 15.99 -58.51 14.13
C SER A 199 14.65 -58.02 13.55
N GLY A 200 14.67 -56.83 12.93
CA GLY A 200 14.48 -56.68 11.46
C GLY A 200 13.11 -56.05 11.18
N THR A 201 12.85 -55.21 10.17
CA THR A 201 13.50 -54.93 8.89
C THR A 201 12.89 -53.62 8.37
N GLY A 202 13.64 -52.83 7.59
CA GLY A 202 13.16 -51.55 7.04
C GLY A 202 12.19 -51.68 5.85
N GLN A 203 11.65 -50.55 5.41
CA GLN A 203 11.61 -50.14 4.00
C GLN A 203 11.06 -48.71 3.81
N ILE A 204 11.57 -48.09 2.76
CA ILE A 204 11.36 -46.74 2.21
C ILE A 204 10.02 -46.66 1.46
N SER A 205 9.35 -45.49 1.41
CA SER A 205 8.71 -44.93 0.18
C SER A 205 7.96 -43.59 0.37
N THR A 206 8.55 -42.53 -0.22
CA THR A 206 8.03 -41.48 -1.14
C THR A 206 6.73 -40.66 -0.94
N CYS A 207 6.82 -39.43 -1.53
CA CYS A 207 5.77 -38.53 -2.06
C CYS A 207 5.17 -37.48 -1.07
N ARG A 208 5.00 -36.17 -1.34
CA ARG A 208 4.88 -35.35 -2.57
C ARG A 208 5.30 -33.89 -2.37
N ILE A 209 5.86 -33.31 -3.44
CA ILE A 209 5.93 -31.87 -3.75
C ILE A 209 4.55 -31.43 -4.26
N ARG A 210 4.08 -30.23 -3.86
CA ARG A 210 3.17 -29.41 -4.68
C ARG A 210 3.53 -27.92 -4.56
N LYS A 211 3.66 -27.32 -5.73
CA LYS A 211 3.78 -25.91 -6.09
C LYS A 211 2.42 -25.53 -6.70
N ASP A 212 2.02 -24.25 -6.61
CA ASP A 212 1.14 -23.45 -7.50
C ASP A 212 0.75 -22.20 -6.67
N GLN A 213 1.19 -20.96 -6.95
CA GLN A 213 0.89 -20.02 -8.06
C GLN A 213 -0.60 -19.82 -8.34
N HIS A 214 -1.10 -18.61 -8.04
CA HIS A 214 -1.92 -17.83 -8.97
C HIS A 214 -1.91 -16.34 -8.60
N ALA A 215 -1.76 -15.52 -9.64
CA ALA A 215 -1.86 -14.07 -9.70
C ALA A 215 -3.07 -13.72 -10.57
N GLU A 216 -3.75 -12.62 -10.25
CA GLU A 216 -4.70 -11.84 -11.07
C GLU A 216 -4.49 -10.39 -10.55
N ASP A 217 -3.88 -9.43 -11.25
CA ASP A 217 -4.22 -8.76 -12.52
C ASP A 217 -5.70 -8.34 -12.58
N ASP A 218 -5.95 -7.06 -12.28
CA ASP A 218 -7.11 -6.32 -12.80
C ASP A 218 -6.63 -4.92 -13.22
N GLU A 219 -6.89 -4.65 -14.50
CA GLU A 219 -6.33 -3.57 -15.32
C GLU A 219 -7.07 -2.24 -15.12
N ASP A 220 -6.31 -1.15 -15.18
CA ASP A 220 -6.78 0.23 -15.25
C ASP A 220 -7.43 0.53 -16.61
N GLU A 221 -8.70 0.96 -16.63
CA GLU A 221 -9.29 1.58 -17.82
C GLU A 221 -8.92 3.08 -17.88
N GLU A 222 -7.96 3.42 -18.75
CA GLU A 222 -7.79 4.78 -19.26
C GLU A 222 -8.96 5.14 -20.20
N VAL A 223 -9.62 6.27 -19.95
CA VAL A 223 -10.59 6.84 -20.89
C VAL A 223 -9.98 8.09 -21.53
N ASP A 224 -9.53 7.91 -22.77
CA ASP A 224 -9.16 8.96 -23.72
C ASP A 224 -10.39 9.80 -24.09
N PHE A 225 -10.26 11.12 -24.03
CA PHE A 225 -11.20 12.05 -24.66
C PHE A 225 -10.42 13.01 -25.54
N THR A 226 -10.25 12.60 -26.78
CA THR A 226 -10.01 13.48 -27.92
C THR A 226 -11.36 14.05 -28.40
N GLU A 227 -11.55 15.36 -28.29
CA GLU A 227 -12.49 16.14 -29.12
C GLU A 227 -11.80 17.50 -29.37
N GLU A 228 -11.05 17.63 -30.46
CA GLU A 228 -11.48 18.10 -31.79
C GLU A 228 -12.03 19.54 -31.79
N GLU A 229 -11.23 20.42 -32.38
CA GLU A 229 -11.62 21.76 -32.85
C GLU A 229 -12.78 21.68 -33.85
N ASN A 230 -13.80 22.51 -33.63
CA ASN A 230 -14.45 23.31 -34.68
C ASN A 230 -15.37 24.39 -34.07
#